data_AF-A0A8H7DFD1-F1
#
_entry.id   AF-A0A8H7DFD1-F1
#
_cell.length_a   1.000
_cell.length_b   1.000
_cell.length_c   1.000
_cell.angle_alpha   90.00
_cell.angle_beta   90.00
_cell.angle_gamma   90.00
#
_symmetry.space_group_name_H-M   'P 1'
#
loop_
_entity.id
_entity.type
_entity.pdbx_description
1 polymer ?
#
loop_
_entity_poly.entity_id
_entity_poly.type
_entity_poly.pdbx_seq_one_letter_code
_entity_poly.pdbx_strand_id
1 'polypeptide(L)'
;MALLMKLVAVPNRTEIHACWELCRLDNNIGFWVVWLPLAWSISMAYHSLPEISGRDAILCGTIYMPFCFGIKSLIMTIDDILDHDIDKLVARTKNRALPRGAISLERAWLLFGEKALYISMTVWPLYIIYPTCKRWTSLAPILLGIMFNVGVFMGWTELMTYETVYQHQDRQDDDQCFSLS
;
A
#
# COMPACT_ATOMS: atom_id res chain seq x y z
N MET A 1 -18.90 27.40 3.57
CA MET A 1 -19.10 27.13 2.12
C MET A 1 -17.86 27.44 1.28
N ALA A 2 -17.24 28.63 1.40
CA ALA A 2 -16.03 29.00 0.63
C ALA A 2 -14.78 28.14 0.95
N LEU A 3 -14.61 27.70 2.21
CA LEU A 3 -13.51 26.79 2.60
C LEU A 3 -13.66 25.42 1.95
N LEU A 4 -14.88 24.86 2.00
CA LEU A 4 -15.27 23.60 1.35
C LEU A 4 -15.06 23.65 -0.18
N MET A 5 -15.43 24.75 -0.83
CA MET A 5 -15.17 24.93 -2.27
C MET A 5 -13.68 25.01 -2.60
N LYS A 6 -12.84 25.59 -1.73
CA LYS A 6 -11.37 25.60 -1.92
C LYS A 6 -10.75 24.22 -1.69
N LEU A 7 -11.31 23.41 -0.79
CA LEU A 7 -10.84 22.04 -0.56
C LEU A 7 -11.13 21.13 -1.78
N VAL A 8 -12.31 21.29 -2.39
CA VAL A 8 -12.77 20.52 -3.57
C VAL A 8 -12.27 21.10 -4.90
N ALA A 9 -11.72 22.31 -4.91
CA ALA A 9 -11.16 22.94 -6.11
C ALA A 9 -10.04 22.09 -6.72
N VAL A 10 -9.90 22.15 -8.05
CA VAL A 10 -8.87 21.42 -8.81
C VAL A 10 -7.48 21.80 -8.26
N PRO A 11 -6.60 20.81 -7.97
CA PRO A 11 -5.28 21.08 -7.42
C PRO A 11 -4.42 21.88 -8.40
N ASN A 12 -3.72 22.89 -7.88
CA ASN A 12 -2.82 23.71 -8.69
C ASN A 12 -1.53 22.93 -9.04
N ARG A 13 -0.76 23.34 -10.06
CA ARG A 13 0.48 22.65 -10.47
C ARG A 13 1.48 22.48 -9.33
N THR A 14 1.57 23.47 -8.44
CA THR A 14 2.42 23.41 -7.23
C THR A 14 1.94 22.34 -6.24
N GLU A 15 0.63 22.12 -6.13
CA GLU A 15 0.05 21.09 -5.27
C GLU A 15 0.22 19.70 -5.88
N ILE A 16 0.20 19.59 -7.21
CA ILE A 16 0.51 18.33 -7.90
C ILE A 16 1.98 17.95 -7.67
N HIS A 17 2.91 18.90 -7.80
CA HIS A 17 4.31 18.66 -7.45
C HIS A 17 4.49 18.33 -5.96
N ALA A 18 3.75 18.98 -5.07
CA ALA A 18 3.75 18.64 -3.66
C ALA A 18 3.25 17.20 -3.41
N CYS A 19 2.17 16.77 -4.08
CA CYS A 19 1.68 15.39 -4.03
C CYS A 19 2.72 14.40 -4.55
N TRP A 20 3.47 14.76 -5.59
CA TRP A 20 4.54 13.94 -6.14
C TRP A 20 5.69 13.73 -5.14
N GLU A 21 6.11 14.81 -4.47
CA GLU A 21 7.10 14.78 -3.39
C GLU A 21 6.59 13.98 -2.17
N LEU A 22 5.31 14.14 -1.80
CA LEU A 22 4.64 13.41 -0.70
C LEU A 22 4.61 11.90 -0.94
N CYS A 23 4.24 11.49 -2.15
CA CYS A 23 4.25 10.08 -2.53
C CYS A 23 5.68 9.52 -2.68
N ARG A 24 6.72 10.37 -2.58
CA ARG A 24 8.14 10.05 -2.82
C ARG A 24 8.29 9.26 -4.12
N LEU A 25 7.68 9.76 -5.19
CA LEU A 25 7.75 9.12 -6.52
C LEU A 25 9.16 9.22 -7.12
N ASP A 26 9.98 10.15 -6.62
CA ASP A 26 11.38 10.32 -7.01
C ASP A 26 12.27 9.19 -6.47
N ASN A 27 11.85 8.54 -5.38
CA ASN A 27 12.63 7.49 -4.72
C ASN A 27 11.81 6.20 -4.55
N ASN A 28 12.09 5.24 -5.41
CA ASN A 28 11.41 3.95 -5.45
C ASN A 28 11.96 2.93 -4.45
N ILE A 29 12.87 3.30 -3.54
CA ILE A 29 13.38 2.37 -2.50
C ILE A 29 12.24 1.77 -1.68
N GLY A 30 11.23 2.58 -1.32
CA GLY A 30 10.07 2.08 -0.59
C GLY A 30 9.22 1.07 -1.37
N PHE A 31 9.28 1.09 -2.71
CA PHE A 31 8.58 0.12 -3.54
C PHE A 31 9.26 -1.24 -3.45
N TRP A 32 10.59 -1.26 -3.59
CA TRP A 32 11.37 -2.49 -3.47
C TRP A 32 11.20 -3.17 -2.11
N VAL A 33 11.09 -2.37 -1.04
CA VAL A 33 10.90 -2.89 0.32
C VAL A 33 9.56 -3.61 0.49
N VAL A 34 8.50 -3.23 -0.24
CA VAL A 34 7.20 -3.92 -0.21
C VAL A 34 7.14 -5.05 -1.24
N TRP A 35 7.72 -4.82 -2.42
CA TRP A 35 7.63 -5.75 -3.54
C TRP A 35 8.50 -6.99 -3.34
N LEU A 36 9.71 -6.86 -2.79
CA LEU A 36 10.59 -8.00 -2.51
C LEU A 36 9.97 -9.06 -1.59
N PRO A 37 9.40 -8.71 -0.42
CA PRO A 37 8.74 -9.70 0.43
C PRO A 37 7.49 -10.31 -0.22
N LEU A 38 6.74 -9.54 -1.02
CA LEU A 38 5.63 -10.08 -1.82
C LEU A 38 6.14 -11.11 -2.84
N ALA A 39 7.16 -10.75 -3.63
CA ALA A 39 7.74 -11.63 -4.64
C ALA A 39 8.31 -12.91 -4.02
N TRP A 40 8.95 -12.80 -2.86
CA TRP A 40 9.44 -13.94 -2.10
C TRP A 40 8.29 -14.86 -1.65
N SER A 41 7.21 -14.27 -1.12
CA SER A 41 6.03 -15.03 -0.72
C SER A 41 5.38 -15.76 -1.89
N ILE A 42 5.23 -15.10 -3.03
CA ILE A 42 4.72 -15.71 -4.26
C ILE A 42 5.60 -16.89 -4.70
N SER A 43 6.93 -16.74 -4.63
CA SER A 43 7.86 -17.82 -4.96
C SER A 43 7.75 -19.00 -4.00
N MET A 44 7.56 -18.75 -2.70
CA MET A 44 7.39 -19.81 -1.70
C MET A 44 6.04 -20.52 -1.83
N ALA A 45 4.97 -19.76 -2.09
CA ALA A 45 3.63 -20.29 -2.35
C ALA A 45 3.66 -21.18 -3.61
N TYR A 46 4.23 -20.69 -4.72
CA TYR A 46 4.42 -21.49 -5.93
C TYR A 46 5.16 -22.81 -5.68
N HIS A 47 6.20 -22.81 -4.85
CA HIS A 47 6.89 -24.06 -4.50
C HIS A 47 6.03 -25.02 -3.66
N SER A 48 5.11 -24.49 -2.87
CA SER A 48 4.24 -25.28 -1.98
C SER A 48 3.01 -25.83 -2.71
N LEU A 49 2.68 -25.28 -3.88
CA LEU A 49 1.46 -25.49 -4.63
C LEU A 49 1.81 -26.06 -6.03
N PRO A 50 1.94 -27.39 -6.18
CA PRO A 50 2.46 -28.02 -7.39
C PRO A 50 1.54 -27.91 -8.61
N GLU A 51 0.26 -27.59 -8.43
CA GLU A 51 -0.73 -27.49 -9.52
C GLU A 51 -0.75 -26.11 -10.20
N ILE A 52 -0.10 -25.11 -9.61
CA ILE A 52 -0.12 -23.75 -10.16
C ILE A 52 0.88 -23.64 -11.31
N SER A 53 0.43 -23.06 -12.43
CA SER A 53 1.33 -22.75 -13.54
C SER A 53 2.25 -21.58 -13.19
N GLY A 54 3.54 -21.67 -13.54
CA GLY A 54 4.49 -20.59 -13.31
C GLY A 54 4.09 -19.26 -13.99
N ARG A 55 3.27 -19.32 -15.04
CA ARG A 55 2.70 -18.12 -15.69
C ARG A 55 1.75 -17.36 -14.76
N ASP A 56 0.93 -18.08 -14.01
CA ASP A 56 -0.08 -17.48 -13.14
C ASP A 56 0.57 -16.83 -11.92
N ALA A 57 1.60 -17.46 -11.35
CA ALA A 57 2.41 -16.86 -10.30
C ALA A 57 3.06 -15.53 -10.74
N ILE A 58 3.59 -15.47 -11.97
CA ILE A 58 4.17 -14.24 -12.53
C ILE A 58 3.08 -13.20 -12.82
N LEU A 59 1.92 -13.62 -13.34
CA LEU A 59 0.79 -12.73 -13.59
C LEU A 59 0.30 -12.08 -12.29
N CYS A 60 0.11 -12.86 -11.22
CA CYS A 60 -0.22 -12.35 -9.89
C CYS A 60 0.83 -11.33 -9.43
N GLY A 61 2.13 -11.66 -9.54
CA GLY A 61 3.20 -10.74 -9.15
C GLY A 61 3.18 -9.40 -9.91
N THR A 62 2.83 -9.42 -11.20
CA THR A 62 2.74 -8.20 -12.03
C THR A 62 1.49 -7.38 -11.75
N ILE A 63 0.33 -8.01 -11.53
CA ILE A 63 -0.93 -7.33 -11.15
C ILE A 63 -0.78 -6.61 -9.81
N TYR A 64 0.01 -7.16 -8.88
CA TYR A 64 0.21 -6.58 -7.56
C TYR A 64 1.29 -5.48 -7.51
N MET A 65 2.08 -5.26 -8.57
CA MET A 65 3.02 -4.13 -8.64
C MET A 65 2.35 -2.75 -8.44
N PRO A 66 1.27 -2.38 -9.16
CA PRO A 66 0.58 -1.10 -8.94
C PRO A 66 -0.01 -1.00 -7.53
N PHE A 67 -0.47 -2.12 -6.94
CA PHE A 67 -0.93 -2.15 -5.56
C PHE A 67 0.19 -1.84 -4.56
N CYS A 68 1.38 -2.42 -4.75
CA CYS A 68 2.55 -2.13 -3.93
C CYS A 68 2.96 -0.65 -4.03
N PHE A 69 2.89 -0.07 -5.23
CA PHE A 69 3.11 1.36 -5.45
C PHE A 69 2.09 2.22 -4.69
N GLY A 70 0.81 1.82 -4.71
CA GLY A 70 -0.26 2.48 -3.96
C GLY A 70 -0.03 2.44 -2.46
N ILE A 71 0.22 1.26 -1.90
CA ILE A 71 0.47 1.04 -0.47
C ILE A 71 1.68 1.85 0.01
N LYS A 72 2.80 1.82 -0.75
CA LYS A 72 3.97 2.66 -0.46
C LYS A 72 3.59 4.13 -0.41
N SER A 73 2.94 4.64 -1.45
CA SER A 73 2.60 6.06 -1.56
C SER A 73 1.70 6.51 -0.42
N LEU A 74 0.81 5.62 0.01
CA LEU A 74 -0.08 5.84 1.14
C LEU A 74 0.66 5.88 2.48
N ILE A 75 1.52 4.89 2.76
CA ILE A 75 2.34 4.84 3.98
C ILE A 75 3.16 6.11 4.12
N MET A 76 3.84 6.53 3.04
CA MET A 76 4.71 7.71 3.06
C MET A 76 3.91 9.01 3.26
N THR A 77 2.73 9.10 2.66
CA THR A 77 1.86 10.28 2.84
C THR A 77 1.32 10.36 4.27
N ILE A 78 0.91 9.23 4.85
CA ILE A 78 0.42 9.18 6.25
C ILE A 78 1.55 9.52 7.23
N ASP A 79 2.75 8.99 7.01
CA ASP A 79 3.97 9.33 7.79
C ASP A 79 4.21 10.84 7.78
N ASP A 80 4.24 11.46 6.59
CA ASP A 80 4.49 12.91 6.47
C ASP A 80 3.33 13.77 7.05
N ILE A 81 2.08 13.30 7.00
CA ILE A 81 0.92 13.97 7.64
C ILE A 81 1.06 13.95 9.17
N LEU A 82 1.42 12.81 9.74
CA LEU A 82 1.46 12.61 11.18
C LEU A 82 2.72 13.20 11.83
N ASP A 83 3.82 13.25 11.07
CA ASP A 83 5.10 13.81 11.50
C ASP A 83 5.24 15.31 11.21
N HIS A 84 4.24 15.96 10.63
CA HIS A 84 4.33 17.34 10.18
C HIS A 84 4.70 18.35 11.30
N ASP A 85 4.38 18.04 12.56
CA ASP A 85 4.67 18.85 13.74
C ASP A 85 6.15 18.75 14.13
N ILE A 86 6.70 17.54 14.14
CA ILE A 86 8.10 17.24 14.44
C ILE A 86 9.00 17.67 13.28
N ASP A 87 8.56 17.43 12.04
CA ASP A 87 9.34 17.71 10.84
C ASP A 87 9.61 19.21 10.63
N LYS A 88 8.74 20.09 11.16
CA LYS A 88 8.95 21.55 11.16
C LYS A 88 10.11 21.99 12.06
N LEU A 89 10.41 21.22 13.11
CA LEU A 89 11.43 21.54 14.11
C LEU A 89 12.83 21.08 13.69
N VAL A 90 12.94 20.14 12.74
CA VAL A 90 14.20 19.53 12.32
C VAL A 90 14.69 20.13 10.99
N ALA A 91 15.93 20.64 10.98
CA ALA A 91 16.52 21.33 9.82
C ALA A 91 16.52 20.48 8.53
N ARG A 92 16.65 19.16 8.64
CA ARG A 92 16.65 18.21 7.51
C ARG A 92 15.27 18.07 6.83
N THR A 93 14.18 18.08 7.61
CA THR A 93 12.82 17.75 7.15
C THR A 93 11.93 18.97 6.98
N LYS A 94 12.39 20.15 7.42
CA LYS A 94 11.68 21.44 7.31
C LYS A 94 11.29 21.82 5.88
N ASN A 95 12.00 21.31 4.87
CA ASN A 95 11.75 21.60 3.45
C ASN A 95 10.74 20.65 2.78
N ARG A 96 10.19 19.66 3.50
CA ARG A 96 9.16 18.75 2.96
C ARG A 96 7.88 19.50 2.58
N ALA A 97 7.10 18.94 1.66
CA ALA A 97 5.91 19.57 1.09
C ALA A 97 4.88 20.06 2.14
N LEU A 98 4.63 19.28 3.19
CA LEU A 98 3.70 19.63 4.27
C LEU A 98 4.25 20.72 5.23
N PRO A 99 5.46 20.57 5.83
CA PRO A 99 6.10 21.62 6.63
C PRO A 99 6.30 22.95 5.89
N ARG A 100 6.59 22.90 4.58
CA ARG A 100 6.75 24.07 3.69
C ARG A 100 5.43 24.77 3.37
N GLY A 101 4.28 24.14 3.65
CA GLY A 101 2.96 24.67 3.33
C GLY A 101 2.59 24.60 1.85
N ALA A 102 3.23 23.71 1.07
CA ALA A 102 2.92 23.54 -0.35
C ALA A 102 1.56 22.86 -0.59
N ILE A 103 1.04 22.14 0.42
CA ILE A 103 -0.32 21.60 0.48
C ILE A 103 -0.88 21.80 1.91
N SER A 104 -2.19 22.03 2.03
CA SER A 104 -2.82 22.08 3.35
C SER A 104 -3.04 20.68 3.92
N LEU A 105 -2.96 20.56 5.26
CA LEU A 105 -3.17 19.28 5.97
C LEU A 105 -4.55 18.69 5.66
N GLU A 106 -5.58 19.53 5.61
CA GLU A 106 -6.96 19.15 5.30
C GLU A 106 -7.09 18.57 3.88
N ARG A 107 -6.40 19.16 2.89
CA ARG A 107 -6.41 18.64 1.50
C ARG A 107 -5.63 17.34 1.38
N ALA A 108 -4.50 17.22 2.09
CA ALA A 108 -3.75 15.97 2.13
C ALA A 108 -4.58 14.82 2.70
N TRP A 109 -5.31 15.06 3.80
CA TRP A 109 -6.27 14.09 4.36
C TRP A 109 -7.42 13.77 3.41
N LEU A 110 -7.95 14.74 2.68
CA LEU A 110 -9.06 14.50 1.74
C LEU A 110 -8.61 13.71 0.50
N LEU A 111 -7.41 13.98 -0.02
CA LEU A 111 -6.87 13.29 -1.20
C LEU A 111 -6.45 11.85 -0.90
N PHE A 112 -5.86 11.61 0.28
CA PHE A 112 -5.22 10.34 0.61
C PHE A 112 -5.91 9.57 1.73
N GLY A 113 -6.55 10.25 2.68
CA GLY A 113 -7.18 9.60 3.85
C GLY A 113 -8.38 8.73 3.50
N GLU A 114 -9.23 9.16 2.57
CA GLU A 114 -10.37 8.35 2.10
C GLU A 114 -9.88 7.09 1.36
N LYS A 115 -8.94 7.27 0.42
CA LYS A 115 -8.35 6.17 -0.35
C LYS A 115 -7.56 5.20 0.53
N ALA A 116 -6.93 5.71 1.60
CA ALA A 116 -6.28 4.88 2.60
C ALA A 116 -7.25 3.92 3.26
N LEU A 117 -8.41 4.44 3.67
CA LEU A 117 -9.42 3.68 4.40
C LEU A 117 -10.00 2.56 3.54
N TYR A 118 -10.28 2.83 2.26
CA TYR A 118 -10.79 1.83 1.32
C TYR A 118 -9.78 0.73 1.01
N ILE A 119 -8.51 1.07 0.83
CA ILE A 119 -7.45 0.08 0.53
C ILE A 119 -7.09 -0.74 1.79
N SER A 120 -7.48 -0.28 2.99
CA SER A 120 -6.88 -0.74 4.25
C SER A 120 -7.88 -1.19 5.32
N MET A 121 -9.05 -1.74 4.97
CA MET A 121 -9.93 -2.31 6.01
C MET A 121 -9.23 -3.36 6.90
N THR A 122 -8.12 -3.97 6.42
CA THR A 122 -7.30 -4.91 7.20
C THR A 122 -6.03 -4.28 7.83
N VAL A 123 -5.42 -3.26 7.21
CA VAL A 123 -4.09 -2.73 7.58
C VAL A 123 -4.19 -1.42 8.42
N TRP A 124 -5.40 -0.89 8.63
CA TRP A 124 -5.61 0.38 9.33
C TRP A 124 -5.07 0.43 10.78
N PRO A 125 -5.03 -0.67 11.57
CA PRO A 125 -4.49 -0.60 12.93
C PRO A 125 -3.01 -0.25 12.92
N LEU A 126 -2.27 -0.72 11.91
CA LEU A 126 -0.84 -0.47 11.78
C LEU A 126 -0.55 1.01 11.52
N TYR A 127 -1.42 1.73 10.80
CA TYR A 127 -1.29 3.17 10.57
C TYR A 127 -1.50 4.01 11.82
N ILE A 128 -2.26 3.51 12.80
CA ILE A 128 -2.47 4.19 14.09
C ILE A 128 -1.38 3.78 15.09
N ILE A 129 -0.96 2.52 15.08
CA ILE A 129 0.04 2.01 16.02
C ILE A 129 1.42 2.61 15.73
N TYR A 130 1.83 2.70 14.47
CA TYR A 130 3.14 3.27 14.07
C TYR A 130 3.44 4.69 14.62
N PRO A 131 2.59 5.71 14.39
CA PRO A 131 2.83 7.06 14.93
C PRO A 131 2.75 7.10 16.45
N THR A 132 1.91 6.25 17.06
CA THR A 132 1.81 6.14 18.51
C THR A 132 3.11 5.58 19.08
N CYS A 133 3.66 4.53 18.46
CA CYS A 133 4.92 3.96 18.88
C CYS A 133 6.09 4.91 18.68
N LYS A 134 6.10 5.73 17.62
CA LYS A 134 7.14 6.76 17.43
C LYS A 134 7.17 7.80 18.56
N ARG A 135 6.02 8.11 19.17
CA ARG A 135 5.91 9.11 20.25
C ARG A 135 6.26 8.54 21.63
N TRP A 136 6.02 7.25 21.88
CA TRP A 136 6.12 6.66 23.22
C TRP A 136 7.22 5.59 23.37
N THR A 137 7.74 5.03 22.28
CA THR A 137 8.66 3.87 22.33
C THR A 137 9.76 3.93 21.28
N SER A 138 10.95 3.41 21.59
CA SER A 138 12.06 3.23 20.63
C SER A 138 11.87 2.04 19.67
N LEU A 139 10.73 1.35 19.74
CA LEU A 139 10.39 0.15 18.94
C LEU A 139 9.80 0.48 17.56
N ALA A 140 9.74 1.77 17.18
CA ALA A 140 9.24 2.20 15.88
C ALA A 140 9.87 1.46 14.67
N PRO A 141 11.18 1.11 14.65
CA PRO A 141 11.78 0.36 13.54
C PRO A 141 11.20 -1.06 13.38
N ILE A 142 10.79 -1.71 14.47
CA ILE A 142 10.24 -3.07 14.44
C ILE A 142 8.86 -3.05 13.78
N LEU A 143 8.01 -2.12 14.19
CA LEU A 143 6.67 -1.97 13.63
C LEU A 143 6.71 -1.56 12.16
N LEU A 144 7.67 -0.69 11.79
CA LEU A 144 7.93 -0.35 10.41
C LEU A 144 8.29 -1.59 9.57
N GLY A 145 9.14 -2.48 10.12
CA GLY A 145 9.47 -3.75 9.48
C GLY A 145 8.24 -4.67 9.31
N ILE A 146 7.36 -4.74 10.30
CA ILE A 146 6.12 -5.53 10.21
C ILE A 146 5.19 -4.96 9.13
N MET A 147 5.04 -3.63 9.07
CA MET A 147 4.21 -2.96 8.07
C MET A 147 4.65 -3.26 6.64
N PHE A 148 5.96 -3.26 6.39
CA PHE A 148 6.48 -3.57 5.05
C PHE A 148 6.38 -5.05 4.68
N ASN A 149 6.31 -5.95 5.66
CA ASN A 149 6.14 -7.39 5.43
C ASN A 149 4.68 -7.83 5.26
N VAL A 150 3.70 -6.93 5.33
CA VAL A 150 2.29 -7.25 5.03
C VAL A 150 2.13 -7.85 3.63
N GLY A 151 2.99 -7.46 2.68
CA GLY A 151 3.05 -8.04 1.34
C GLY A 151 3.28 -9.55 1.32
N VAL A 152 3.94 -10.13 2.34
CA VAL A 152 4.13 -11.58 2.45
C VAL A 152 2.77 -12.28 2.59
N PHE A 153 1.92 -11.78 3.48
CA PHE A 153 0.60 -12.37 3.70
C PHE A 153 -0.28 -12.23 2.45
N MET A 154 -0.26 -11.06 1.81
CA MET A 154 -1.02 -10.82 0.57
C MET A 154 -0.64 -11.80 -0.54
N GLY A 155 0.66 -12.01 -0.77
CA GLY A 155 1.14 -12.93 -1.81
C GLY A 155 0.70 -14.37 -1.58
N TRP A 156 0.76 -14.84 -0.33
CA TRP A 156 0.37 -16.20 0.03
C TRP A 156 -1.14 -16.42 -0.10
N THR A 157 -1.95 -15.49 0.43
CA THR A 157 -3.42 -15.61 0.37
C THR A 157 -3.93 -15.57 -1.06
N GLU A 158 -3.30 -14.79 -1.93
CA GLU A 158 -3.71 -14.70 -3.33
C GLU A 158 -3.52 -16.02 -4.06
N LEU A 159 -2.33 -16.63 -3.97
CA LEU A 159 -2.04 -17.91 -4.65
C LEU A 159 -2.89 -19.06 -4.13
N MET A 160 -3.14 -19.11 -2.82
CA MET A 160 -4.08 -20.05 -2.21
C MET A 160 -5.50 -19.86 -2.76
N THR A 161 -5.96 -18.61 -2.88
CA THR A 161 -7.28 -18.31 -3.43
C THR A 161 -7.35 -18.70 -4.90
N TYR A 162 -6.28 -18.44 -5.65
CA TYR A 162 -6.16 -18.82 -7.05
C TYR A 162 -6.33 -20.34 -7.22
N GLU A 163 -5.55 -21.16 -6.52
CA GLU A 163 -5.70 -22.63 -6.56
C GLU A 163 -7.12 -23.09 -6.24
N THR A 164 -7.73 -22.54 -5.18
CA THR A 164 -9.09 -22.90 -4.77
C THR A 164 -10.11 -22.63 -5.88
N VAL A 165 -9.97 -21.52 -6.61
CA VAL A 165 -10.85 -21.17 -7.73
C VAL A 165 -10.68 -22.13 -8.90
N TYR A 166 -9.45 -22.51 -9.26
CA TYR A 166 -9.20 -23.47 -10.34
C TYR A 166 -9.74 -24.86 -10.02
N GLN A 167 -9.53 -25.35 -8.80
CA GLN A 167 -10.09 -26.64 -8.37
C GLN A 167 -11.63 -26.66 -8.38
N HIS A 168 -12.26 -25.52 -8.10
CA HIS A 168 -13.72 -25.40 -8.21
C HIS A 168 -14.20 -25.36 -9.66
N GLN A 169 -13.43 -24.76 -10.56
CA GLN A 169 -13.73 -24.70 -11.99
C GLN A 169 -13.62 -26.09 -12.63
N ASP A 170 -12.51 -26.80 -12.38
CA ASP A 170 -12.29 -28.15 -12.92
C ASP A 170 -13.37 -29.14 -12.45
N ARG A 171 -13.78 -29.05 -11.17
CA ARG A 171 -14.87 -29.88 -10.64
C ARG A 171 -16.22 -29.59 -11.32
N GLN A 172 -16.50 -28.32 -11.66
CA GLN A 172 -17.74 -27.97 -12.36
C GLN A 172 -17.74 -28.46 -13.81
N ASP A 173 -16.60 -28.39 -14.49
CA ASP A 173 -16.46 -28.88 -15.87
C ASP A 173 -16.61 -30.41 -15.94
N ASP A 174 -16.06 -31.14 -14.95
CA ASP A 174 -16.25 -32.59 -14.81
C ASP A 174 -17.73 -32.95 -14.59
N ASP A 175 -18.40 -32.30 -13.63
CA ASP A 175 -19.82 -32.51 -13.35
C ASP A 175 -20.70 -32.23 -14.59
N GLN A 176 -20.35 -31.20 -15.36
CA GLN A 176 -21.04 -30.88 -16.61
C GLN A 176 -20.81 -31.96 -17.68
N CYS A 177 -19.61 -32.53 -17.78
CA CYS A 177 -19.32 -33.62 -18.70
C CYS A 177 -20.12 -34.90 -18.36
N PHE A 178 -20.27 -35.24 -17.07
CA PHE A 178 -21.10 -36.35 -16.61
C PHE A 178 -22.59 -36.14 -16.88
N SER A 179 -23.08 -34.90 -16.90
CA SER A 179 -24.49 -34.60 -17.20
C SER A 179 -24.88 -34.71 -18.67
N LEU A 180 -23.89 -34.72 -19.57
CA LEU A 180 -24.06 -34.78 -21.03
C LEU A 180 -23.83 -36.18 -21.64
N SER A 181 -23.39 -37.15 -20.82
CA SER A 181 -23.19 -38.57 -21.17
C SER A 181 -24.35 -39.45 -20.73
#